data_AF-A0A397F472-F1
#
_entry.id   AF-A0A397F472-F1
#
_cell.length_a   1.000
_cell.length_b   1.000
_cell.length_c   1.000
_cell.angle_alpha   90.00
_cell.angle_beta   90.00
_cell.angle_gamma   90.00
#
_symmetry.space_group_name_H-M   'P 1'
#
loop_
_entity.id
_entity.type
_entity.pdbx_description
1 polymer ?
#
loop_
_entity_poly.entity_id
_entity_poly.type
_entity_poly.pdbx_seq_one_letter_code
_entity_poly.pdbx_strand_id
1 'polypeptide(L)'
;MANDFWWPNFNSSGTHLYLANWFNHHQLMHTTNVTAPAVASTLAKLEFASLDKYNDSNSPIQFTSFAATHAMYDMRMSLHAIVIGIRSMDGCKVPWISTQYCWVDFQQRWAMARSEARQLRCDTAYAANGAVYFESMARNLNWNQFNRCWGDAFDVAIRYDLNASDAGLDWLAASVDSTRGSSTSSSSSSSSSRTSVSDEVGYWSREGIRHFTMQWQNFKSVGVVEYFQVVNAFGVAYDLTLKDTKSSFHLDTQTSRKLSWGLVGDFDAVTRYGLALGKSSLVRGSANYVYDGDQVPSPLEALMIANGTLVDFTVPVTNVFPVQVPSTALLLRQLIGPYGTIDTWHVPVPTSLQQFTASVTEFIVATLASKPAQVQTMWTTLPIVHVLRPTPPGLVDWNLVGGNLLCDYKWPRVAMFSFYGVSSACSSILAEHIDATAMSIVYSLVGVNAMYNDHVNLTAISQLAGDDDQAAADVLTMLTTAKRYVETNLSCDVTWTALQEQAQRVQAEVADMAIEIAQFAVPDETITSDTGYGIGPVVEIDVIPPVNMNVSEEVLITATQRRLQQGTGDPPPAQLYHMNVFDTNQAAFHLFAWSFMYDWVLGVREVVTFQ
;
A
#
# COMPACT_ATOMS: atom_id res chain seq x y z
N MET A 1 7.77 -28.72 -37.60
CA MET A 1 7.49 -27.42 -36.96
C MET A 1 7.19 -27.72 -35.50
N ALA A 2 7.93 -27.11 -34.57
CA ALA A 2 7.89 -27.49 -33.16
C ALA A 2 6.91 -26.66 -32.30
N ASN A 3 6.49 -25.47 -32.78
CA ASN A 3 5.52 -24.60 -32.12
C ASN A 3 4.82 -23.69 -33.15
N ASP A 4 3.67 -23.12 -32.77
CA ASP A 4 2.84 -22.25 -33.60
C ASP A 4 3.38 -20.81 -33.74
N PHE A 5 4.38 -20.44 -32.93
CA PHE A 5 5.05 -19.15 -33.01
C PHE A 5 6.10 -19.08 -34.13
N TRP A 6 6.51 -20.23 -34.67
CA TRP A 6 7.62 -20.34 -35.61
C TRP A 6 8.94 -19.78 -35.04
N TRP A 7 9.09 -19.80 -33.71
CA TRP A 7 10.29 -19.37 -33.01
C TRP A 7 11.17 -20.60 -32.71
N PRO A 8 12.37 -20.71 -33.32
CA PRO A 8 13.28 -21.81 -33.05
C PRO A 8 13.58 -21.97 -31.56
N ASN A 9 13.53 -23.21 -31.06
CA ASN A 9 13.83 -23.59 -29.67
C ASN A 9 12.90 -23.00 -28.60
N PHE A 10 11.81 -22.32 -28.96
CA PHE A 10 10.84 -21.85 -27.97
C PHE A 10 10.23 -23.03 -27.22
N ASN A 11 10.29 -22.97 -25.90
CA ASN A 11 9.64 -23.91 -24.99
C ASN A 11 8.94 -23.17 -23.85
N SER A 12 7.91 -23.80 -23.28
CA SER A 12 7.12 -23.19 -22.21
C SER A 12 7.85 -23.15 -20.86
N SER A 13 8.73 -24.14 -20.59
CA SER A 13 9.45 -24.25 -19.31
C SER A 13 10.65 -23.31 -19.20
N GLY A 14 11.11 -22.74 -20.30
CA GLY A 14 12.30 -21.89 -20.35
C GLY A 14 12.06 -20.56 -21.06
N THR A 15 11.81 -20.56 -22.38
CA THR A 15 11.67 -19.31 -23.14
C THR A 15 10.46 -18.51 -22.68
N HIS A 16 9.29 -19.14 -22.55
CA HIS A 16 8.09 -18.46 -22.05
C HIS A 16 8.31 -17.95 -20.63
N LEU A 17 8.85 -18.80 -19.76
CA LEU A 17 9.07 -18.46 -18.36
C LEU A 17 10.02 -17.27 -18.19
N TYR A 18 11.12 -17.24 -18.95
CA TYR A 18 12.07 -16.12 -18.95
C TYR A 18 11.41 -14.83 -19.42
N LEU A 19 10.66 -14.86 -20.53
CA LEU A 19 9.96 -13.67 -21.03
C LEU A 19 8.94 -13.16 -20.02
N ALA A 20 8.18 -14.08 -19.40
CA ALA A 20 7.18 -13.71 -18.41
C ALA A 20 7.80 -13.05 -17.18
N ASN A 21 8.86 -13.64 -16.63
CA ASN A 21 9.60 -13.05 -15.53
C ASN A 21 10.24 -11.71 -15.92
N TRP A 22 10.82 -11.60 -17.12
CA TRP A 22 11.39 -10.36 -17.62
C TRP A 22 10.35 -9.25 -17.69
N PHE A 23 9.19 -9.48 -18.31
CA PHE A 23 8.11 -8.49 -18.36
C PHE A 23 7.66 -8.07 -16.96
N ASN A 24 7.49 -9.02 -16.04
CA ASN A 24 7.05 -8.75 -14.67
C ASN A 24 8.06 -7.88 -13.91
N HIS A 25 9.36 -8.15 -14.01
CA HIS A 25 10.39 -7.33 -13.36
C HIS A 25 10.56 -5.97 -14.06
N HIS A 26 10.52 -5.96 -15.39
CA HIS A 26 10.73 -4.74 -16.16
C HIS A 26 9.65 -3.69 -15.89
N GLN A 27 8.38 -4.11 -15.76
CA GLN A 27 7.27 -3.22 -15.41
C GLN A 27 7.44 -2.55 -14.04
N LEU A 28 8.10 -3.20 -13.09
CA LEU A 28 8.29 -2.70 -11.73
C LEU A 28 9.44 -1.69 -11.63
N MET A 29 10.54 -1.96 -12.36
CA MET A 29 11.78 -1.18 -12.28
C MET A 29 11.89 -0.08 -13.34
N HIS A 30 11.10 -0.13 -14.42
CA HIS A 30 11.18 0.84 -15.51
C HIS A 30 9.84 1.53 -15.75
N THR A 31 9.90 2.86 -15.88
CA THR A 31 8.75 3.71 -16.20
C THR A 31 8.55 3.94 -17.69
N THR A 32 9.49 3.47 -18.53
CA THR A 32 9.44 3.65 -19.99
C THR A 32 8.93 2.39 -20.65
N ASN A 33 7.85 2.52 -21.42
CA ASN A 33 7.33 1.42 -22.22
C ASN A 33 8.35 1.04 -23.31
N VAL A 34 8.79 -0.22 -23.29
CA VAL A 34 9.57 -0.77 -24.40
C VAL A 34 8.62 -1.00 -25.56
N THR A 35 8.78 -0.21 -26.62
CA THR A 35 8.02 -0.41 -27.86
C THR A 35 8.32 -1.79 -28.43
N ALA A 36 7.32 -2.43 -29.05
CA ALA A 36 7.46 -3.78 -29.63
C ALA A 36 8.73 -3.97 -30.51
N PRO A 37 9.14 -3.00 -31.35
CA PRO A 37 10.38 -3.13 -32.14
C PRO A 37 11.66 -3.16 -31.31
N ALA A 38 11.67 -2.53 -30.13
CA ALA A 38 12.84 -2.44 -29.27
C ALA A 38 13.03 -3.67 -28.36
N VAL A 39 11.95 -4.42 -28.07
CA VAL A 39 11.99 -5.58 -27.14
C VAL A 39 13.08 -6.57 -27.52
N ALA A 40 13.18 -6.95 -28.80
CA ALA A 40 14.19 -7.90 -29.25
C ALA A 40 15.63 -7.39 -29.04
N SER A 41 15.88 -6.11 -29.32
CA SER A 41 17.19 -5.49 -29.08
C SER A 41 17.51 -5.33 -27.60
N THR A 42 16.50 -5.11 -26.76
CA THR A 42 16.62 -5.03 -25.30
C THR A 42 16.98 -6.40 -24.75
N LEU A 43 16.21 -7.45 -25.05
CA LEU A 43 16.44 -8.82 -24.58
C LEU A 43 17.80 -9.40 -25.00
N ALA A 44 18.43 -8.87 -26.05
CA ALA A 44 19.75 -9.31 -26.50
C ALA A 44 20.91 -8.80 -25.62
N LYS A 45 20.66 -7.84 -24.73
CA LYS A 45 21.70 -7.28 -23.86
C LYS A 45 21.88 -8.13 -22.59
N LEU A 46 23.13 -8.23 -22.14
CA LEU A 46 23.49 -9.01 -20.94
C LEU A 46 22.82 -8.48 -19.66
N GLU A 47 22.49 -7.20 -19.59
CA GLU A 47 21.80 -6.57 -18.45
C GLU A 47 20.38 -7.13 -18.21
N PHE A 48 19.76 -7.72 -19.24
CA PHE A 48 18.46 -8.38 -19.15
C PHE A 48 18.56 -9.91 -19.12
N ALA A 49 19.77 -10.48 -18.93
CA ALA A 49 19.89 -11.89 -18.60
C ALA A 49 19.15 -12.20 -17.29
N SER A 50 18.95 -13.48 -16.97
CA SER A 50 18.32 -13.88 -15.70
C SER A 50 19.25 -14.81 -14.93
N LEU A 51 19.24 -14.65 -13.61
CA LEU A 51 19.95 -15.49 -12.65
C LEU A 51 19.13 -16.74 -12.28
N ASP A 52 17.90 -16.85 -12.77
CA ASP A 52 17.01 -17.98 -12.52
C ASP A 52 17.40 -19.21 -13.36
N LYS A 53 17.03 -20.39 -12.86
CA LYS A 53 17.22 -21.65 -13.56
C LYS A 53 15.97 -22.01 -14.37
N TYR A 54 16.10 -21.94 -15.69
CA TYR A 54 15.04 -22.25 -16.67
C TYR A 54 15.11 -23.67 -17.24
N ASN A 55 15.92 -24.53 -16.63
CA ASN A 55 16.05 -25.94 -16.98
C ASN A 55 15.39 -26.87 -15.97
N ASP A 56 14.78 -26.33 -14.91
CA ASP A 56 14.04 -27.11 -13.92
C ASP A 56 12.58 -27.32 -14.39
N SER A 57 12.01 -28.44 -13.98
CA SER A 57 10.66 -28.88 -14.33
C SER A 57 9.54 -28.04 -13.69
N ASN A 58 9.82 -27.29 -12.61
CA ASN A 58 8.83 -26.63 -11.76
C ASN A 58 9.06 -25.11 -11.55
N SER A 59 9.85 -24.44 -12.39
CA SER A 59 10.12 -23.01 -12.19
C SER A 59 8.85 -22.16 -12.40
N PRO A 60 8.39 -21.35 -11.42
CA PRO A 60 7.13 -20.59 -11.54
C PRO A 60 7.33 -19.21 -12.17
N ILE A 61 6.32 -18.71 -12.88
CA ILE A 61 6.27 -17.29 -13.27
C ILE A 61 6.15 -16.47 -11.98
N GLN A 62 7.14 -15.63 -11.71
CA GLN A 62 7.17 -14.76 -10.53
C GLN A 62 6.45 -13.45 -10.83
N PHE A 63 5.49 -13.08 -10.01
CA PHE A 63 4.83 -11.78 -10.06
C PHE A 63 4.44 -11.31 -8.67
N THR A 64 4.38 -9.98 -8.52
CA THR A 64 4.00 -9.31 -7.27
C THR A 64 2.54 -9.61 -6.88
N SER A 65 2.30 -9.85 -5.58
CA SER A 65 0.95 -9.93 -5.01
C SER A 65 0.17 -8.61 -5.12
N PHE A 66 0.88 -7.50 -5.35
CA PHE A 66 0.36 -6.15 -5.57
C PHE A 66 0.29 -5.78 -7.05
N ALA A 67 0.36 -6.74 -7.98
CA ALA A 67 0.28 -6.48 -9.42
C ALA A 67 -0.91 -5.62 -9.83
N ALA A 68 -2.08 -5.86 -9.22
CA ALA A 68 -3.28 -5.06 -9.49
C ALA A 68 -3.16 -3.63 -8.92
N THR A 69 -2.56 -3.46 -7.73
CA THR A 69 -2.27 -2.13 -7.17
C THR A 69 -1.34 -1.35 -8.09
N HIS A 70 -0.26 -1.97 -8.57
CA HIS A 70 0.67 -1.37 -9.51
C HIS A 70 -0.01 -0.96 -10.83
N ALA A 71 -0.82 -1.85 -11.42
CA ALA A 71 -1.59 -1.55 -12.62
C ALA A 71 -2.61 -0.40 -12.44
N MET A 72 -3.21 -0.30 -11.25
CA MET A 72 -4.24 0.72 -10.96
C MET A 72 -3.64 2.08 -10.61
N TYR A 73 -2.63 2.13 -9.75
CA TYR A 73 -2.12 3.36 -9.15
C TYR A 73 -0.87 3.87 -9.85
N ASP A 74 0.07 2.99 -10.19
CA ASP A 74 1.38 3.40 -10.71
C ASP A 74 1.33 3.57 -12.23
N MET A 75 0.60 2.70 -12.95
CA MET A 75 0.44 2.81 -14.40
C MET A 75 -0.59 3.85 -14.87
N ARG A 76 -1.30 4.51 -13.94
CA ARG A 76 -2.33 5.55 -14.16
C ARG A 76 -3.27 5.27 -15.34
N MET A 77 -4.39 4.63 -15.06
CA MET A 77 -5.42 4.37 -16.07
C MET A 77 -5.97 5.66 -16.72
N SER A 78 -6.10 5.65 -18.05
CA SER A 78 -6.77 6.75 -18.77
C SER A 78 -8.25 6.85 -18.39
N LEU A 79 -8.80 8.06 -18.42
CA LEU A 79 -10.25 8.28 -18.20
C LEU A 79 -11.11 7.46 -19.17
N HIS A 80 -10.61 7.19 -20.38
CA HIS A 80 -11.28 6.33 -21.36
C HIS A 80 -11.44 4.90 -20.86
N ALA A 81 -10.36 4.30 -20.34
CA ALA A 81 -10.39 2.96 -19.77
C ALA A 81 -11.28 2.90 -18.51
N ILE A 82 -11.27 3.96 -17.70
CA ILE A 82 -12.13 4.09 -16.51
C ILE A 82 -13.62 4.12 -16.87
N VAL A 83 -14.01 4.94 -17.86
CA VAL A 83 -15.41 5.00 -18.32
C VAL A 83 -15.87 3.64 -18.87
N ILE A 84 -15.02 2.94 -19.63
CA ILE A 84 -15.30 1.56 -20.07
C ILE A 84 -15.48 0.64 -18.86
N GLY A 85 -14.56 0.71 -17.89
CA GLY A 85 -14.58 -0.08 -16.67
C GLY A 85 -15.89 0.09 -15.90
N ILE A 86 -16.30 1.32 -15.61
CA ILE A 86 -17.56 1.61 -14.88
C ILE A 86 -18.78 1.10 -15.66
N ARG A 87 -18.80 1.27 -17.00
CA ARG A 87 -19.90 0.79 -17.85
C ARG A 87 -20.02 -0.74 -17.90
N SER A 88 -18.90 -1.44 -17.73
CA SER A 88 -18.84 -2.90 -17.68
C SER A 88 -19.03 -3.49 -16.28
N MET A 89 -18.96 -2.67 -15.23
CA MET A 89 -19.08 -3.11 -13.85
C MET A 89 -20.52 -3.52 -13.51
N ASP A 90 -20.66 -4.57 -12.69
CA ASP A 90 -21.92 -4.89 -12.04
C ASP A 90 -22.40 -3.72 -11.17
N GLY A 91 -23.60 -3.21 -11.45
CA GLY A 91 -24.18 -2.07 -10.73
C GLY A 91 -24.27 -2.28 -9.21
N CYS A 92 -24.43 -3.52 -8.74
CA CYS A 92 -24.45 -3.84 -7.31
C CYS A 92 -23.08 -3.65 -6.63
N LYS A 93 -21.98 -3.60 -7.40
CA LYS A 93 -20.62 -3.40 -6.91
C LYS A 93 -20.18 -1.94 -6.85
N VAL A 94 -20.96 -1.00 -7.40
CA VAL A 94 -20.60 0.43 -7.42
C VAL A 94 -20.37 1.02 -6.02
N PRO A 95 -21.21 0.77 -5.00
CA PRO A 95 -20.94 1.30 -3.65
C PRO A 95 -19.70 0.71 -2.97
N TRP A 96 -19.12 -0.36 -3.51
CA TRP A 96 -17.89 -1.00 -3.04
C TRP A 96 -16.63 -0.43 -3.69
N ILE A 97 -16.75 0.58 -4.55
CA ILE A 97 -15.60 1.36 -5.03
C ILE A 97 -15.04 2.13 -3.84
N SER A 98 -13.74 2.01 -3.61
CA SER A 98 -13.08 2.65 -2.47
C SER A 98 -12.91 4.13 -2.77
N THR A 99 -13.91 4.92 -2.38
CA THR A 99 -13.90 6.36 -2.50
C THR A 99 -14.80 6.98 -1.45
N GLN A 100 -14.48 8.21 -1.08
CA GLN A 100 -15.34 9.04 -0.26
C GLN A 100 -15.85 10.16 -1.15
N TYR A 101 -17.16 10.24 -1.36
CA TYR A 101 -17.73 11.27 -2.21
C TYR A 101 -17.60 12.64 -1.55
N CYS A 102 -17.06 13.58 -2.30
CA CYS A 102 -16.99 14.99 -1.95
C CYS A 102 -18.25 15.71 -2.43
N TRP A 103 -18.76 15.34 -3.60
CA TRP A 103 -19.95 15.95 -4.21
C TRP A 103 -20.81 14.94 -4.95
N VAL A 104 -22.10 15.29 -5.11
CA VAL A 104 -23.01 14.57 -6.00
C VAL A 104 -22.62 14.81 -7.46
N ASP A 105 -22.38 16.07 -7.83
CA ASP A 105 -22.28 16.51 -9.22
C ASP A 105 -20.96 17.24 -9.53
N PHE A 106 -20.56 17.25 -10.80
CA PHE A 106 -19.30 17.87 -11.23
C PHE A 106 -19.27 19.39 -11.00
N GLN A 107 -20.43 20.04 -11.01
CA GLN A 107 -20.55 21.48 -10.72
C GLN A 107 -20.53 21.80 -9.22
N GLN A 108 -20.33 20.79 -8.36
CA GLN A 108 -20.15 20.96 -6.91
C GLN A 108 -21.34 21.64 -6.22
N ARG A 109 -22.55 21.48 -6.76
CA ARG A 109 -23.78 22.09 -6.21
C ARG A 109 -24.22 21.41 -4.92
N TRP A 110 -23.95 20.11 -4.79
CA TRP A 110 -24.33 19.34 -3.61
C TRP A 110 -23.14 18.64 -2.99
N ALA A 111 -22.69 19.17 -1.84
CA ALA A 111 -21.64 18.59 -1.01
C ALA A 111 -22.08 17.28 -0.34
N MET A 112 -21.17 16.31 -0.27
CA MET A 112 -21.35 14.99 0.36
C MET A 112 -20.23 14.62 1.34
N ALA A 113 -19.19 15.46 1.48
CA ALA A 113 -18.09 15.13 2.38
C ALA A 113 -18.58 14.97 3.84
N ARG A 114 -18.10 13.93 4.51
CA ARG A 114 -18.61 13.49 5.82
C ARG A 114 -18.33 14.46 6.97
N SER A 115 -17.35 15.34 6.82
CA SER A 115 -16.99 16.39 7.78
C SER A 115 -16.62 17.68 7.06
N GLU A 116 -16.65 18.80 7.78
CA GLU A 116 -16.24 20.11 7.23
C GLU A 116 -14.74 20.14 6.88
N ALA A 117 -13.89 19.59 7.75
CA ALA A 117 -12.47 19.46 7.48
C ALA A 117 -12.21 18.65 6.20
N ARG A 118 -12.97 17.58 5.99
CA ARG A 118 -12.88 16.80 4.75
C ARG A 118 -13.40 17.58 3.54
N GLN A 119 -14.49 18.34 3.67
CA GLN A 119 -14.99 19.19 2.58
C GLN A 119 -13.91 20.21 2.14
N LEU A 120 -13.22 20.83 3.09
CA LEU A 120 -12.11 21.73 2.77
C LEU A 120 -10.99 21.04 1.99
N ARG A 121 -10.64 19.79 2.36
CA ARG A 121 -9.68 18.99 1.57
C ARG A 121 -10.22 18.68 0.17
N CYS A 122 -11.50 18.36 0.05
CA CYS A 122 -12.14 18.16 -1.25
C CYS A 122 -11.96 19.38 -2.15
N ASP A 123 -12.33 20.57 -1.65
CA ASP A 123 -12.31 21.82 -2.39
C ASP A 123 -10.89 22.22 -2.82
N THR A 124 -9.89 21.95 -1.97
CA THR A 124 -8.49 22.37 -2.19
C THR A 124 -7.64 21.38 -2.97
N ALA A 125 -7.92 20.06 -2.87
CA ALA A 125 -7.03 19.03 -3.38
C ALA A 125 -7.67 18.01 -4.33
N TYR A 126 -9.00 17.78 -4.28
CA TYR A 126 -9.61 16.63 -4.95
C TYR A 126 -10.55 16.97 -6.11
N ALA A 127 -10.77 18.24 -6.42
CA ALA A 127 -11.69 18.66 -7.48
C ALA A 127 -11.36 18.09 -8.88
N ALA A 128 -10.09 17.79 -9.18
CA ALA A 128 -9.69 17.19 -10.45
C ALA A 128 -9.85 15.65 -10.50
N ASN A 129 -10.20 15.01 -9.38
CA ASN A 129 -10.35 13.56 -9.27
C ASN A 129 -11.80 13.12 -9.51
N GLY A 130 -12.06 12.47 -10.64
CA GLY A 130 -13.40 11.97 -10.99
C GLY A 130 -13.96 10.96 -9.98
N ALA A 131 -13.13 10.31 -9.17
CA ALA A 131 -13.58 9.32 -8.20
C ALA A 131 -14.34 9.91 -7.00
N VAL A 132 -14.19 11.21 -6.71
CA VAL A 132 -14.87 11.86 -5.57
C VAL A 132 -16.23 12.47 -5.93
N TYR A 133 -16.67 12.29 -7.18
CA TYR A 133 -17.97 12.76 -7.69
C TYR A 133 -18.89 11.59 -7.96
N PHE A 134 -20.09 11.61 -7.37
CA PHE A 134 -21.06 10.54 -7.65
C PHE A 134 -21.54 10.57 -9.10
N GLU A 135 -21.56 11.73 -9.75
CA GLU A 135 -21.92 11.91 -11.16
C GLU A 135 -21.07 11.07 -12.12
N SER A 136 -19.77 10.88 -11.85
CA SER A 136 -18.91 9.97 -12.62
C SER A 136 -19.53 8.57 -12.70
N MET A 137 -20.07 8.09 -11.58
CA MET A 137 -20.76 6.80 -11.50
C MET A 137 -22.15 6.87 -12.09
N ALA A 138 -22.95 7.86 -11.71
CA ALA A 138 -24.34 7.99 -12.13
C ALA A 138 -24.47 7.93 -13.66
N ARG A 139 -23.59 8.64 -14.37
CA ARG A 139 -23.59 8.69 -15.84
C ARG A 139 -23.13 7.39 -16.50
N ASN A 140 -22.40 6.54 -15.78
CA ASN A 140 -21.67 5.40 -16.36
C ASN A 140 -22.09 4.02 -15.82
N LEU A 141 -22.80 3.93 -14.71
CA LEU A 141 -23.25 2.66 -14.15
C LEU A 141 -24.44 2.05 -14.91
N ASN A 142 -24.70 0.77 -14.67
CA ASN A 142 -25.93 0.09 -15.12
C ASN A 142 -27.03 0.27 -14.07
N TRP A 143 -27.92 1.24 -14.28
CA TRP A 143 -28.96 1.58 -13.31
C TRP A 143 -29.95 0.44 -13.06
N ASN A 144 -30.23 -0.39 -14.06
CA ASN A 144 -31.14 -1.52 -13.89
C ASN A 144 -30.58 -2.55 -12.89
N GLN A 145 -29.26 -2.77 -12.88
CA GLN A 145 -28.61 -3.63 -11.88
C GLN A 145 -28.47 -2.91 -10.54
N PHE A 146 -27.99 -1.65 -10.54
CA PHE A 146 -27.81 -0.86 -9.33
C PHE A 146 -29.10 -0.75 -8.50
N ASN A 147 -30.24 -0.46 -9.14
CA ASN A 147 -31.52 -0.30 -8.45
C ASN A 147 -32.00 -1.58 -7.75
N ARG A 148 -31.58 -2.77 -8.21
CA ARG A 148 -31.95 -4.04 -7.55
C ARG A 148 -31.30 -4.19 -6.17
N CYS A 149 -30.17 -3.54 -5.95
CA CYS A 149 -29.39 -3.66 -4.72
C CYS A 149 -29.45 -2.39 -3.86
N TRP A 150 -29.48 -1.22 -4.51
CA TRP A 150 -29.21 0.07 -3.86
C TRP A 150 -30.17 1.19 -4.26
N GLY A 151 -31.27 0.89 -4.97
CA GLY A 151 -32.23 1.90 -5.44
C GLY A 151 -32.85 2.69 -4.28
N ASP A 152 -33.43 1.98 -3.31
CA ASP A 152 -34.05 2.61 -2.14
C ASP A 152 -33.06 3.43 -1.31
N ALA A 153 -31.82 2.92 -1.17
CA ALA A 153 -30.75 3.61 -0.47
C ALA A 153 -30.37 4.91 -1.19
N PHE A 154 -30.19 4.88 -2.52
CA PHE A 154 -29.92 6.07 -3.32
C PHE A 154 -31.06 7.09 -3.24
N ASP A 155 -32.31 6.61 -3.27
CA ASP A 155 -33.46 7.50 -3.27
C ASP A 155 -33.55 8.30 -1.97
N VAL A 156 -33.40 7.61 -0.83
CA VAL A 156 -33.39 8.24 0.50
C VAL A 156 -32.16 9.10 0.72
N ALA A 157 -30.97 8.62 0.33
CA ALA A 157 -29.70 9.29 0.60
C ALA A 157 -29.47 10.56 -0.22
N ILE A 158 -29.97 10.59 -1.46
CA ILE A 158 -29.60 11.61 -2.45
C ILE A 158 -30.84 12.12 -3.21
N ARG A 159 -31.64 11.24 -3.82
CA ARG A 159 -32.70 11.67 -4.76
C ARG A 159 -33.72 12.61 -4.10
N TYR A 160 -34.18 12.29 -2.89
CA TYR A 160 -35.24 13.06 -2.24
C TYR A 160 -34.85 14.52 -1.99
N ASP A 161 -33.60 14.81 -1.61
CA ASP A 161 -33.13 16.19 -1.46
C ASP A 161 -32.96 16.89 -2.82
N LEU A 162 -32.50 16.16 -3.84
CA LEU A 162 -32.35 16.72 -5.18
C LEU A 162 -33.71 17.07 -5.82
N ASN A 163 -34.76 16.31 -5.54
CA ASN A 163 -36.13 16.59 -5.99
C ASN A 163 -36.68 17.93 -5.48
N ALA A 164 -36.05 18.55 -4.47
CA ALA A 164 -36.50 19.83 -3.91
C ALA A 164 -36.17 21.05 -4.80
N SER A 165 -35.41 20.88 -5.89
CA SER A 165 -35.00 21.98 -6.76
C SER A 165 -35.04 21.60 -8.25
N ASP A 166 -35.31 22.59 -9.11
CA ASP A 166 -35.27 22.41 -10.57
C ASP A 166 -33.90 21.91 -11.05
N ALA A 167 -32.81 22.46 -10.48
CA ALA A 167 -31.45 22.04 -10.77
C ALA A 167 -31.21 20.55 -10.46
N GLY A 168 -31.80 20.04 -9.38
CA GLY A 168 -31.68 18.63 -8.98
C GLY A 168 -32.52 17.72 -9.88
N LEU A 169 -33.71 18.14 -10.28
CA LEU A 169 -34.53 17.43 -11.27
C LEU A 169 -33.82 17.34 -12.63
N ASP A 170 -33.20 18.43 -13.08
CA ASP A 170 -32.42 18.47 -14.31
C ASP A 170 -31.21 17.53 -14.25
N TRP A 171 -30.49 17.52 -13.11
CA TRP A 171 -29.37 16.60 -12.93
C TRP A 171 -29.80 15.14 -12.90
N LEU A 172 -30.92 14.81 -12.23
CA LEU A 172 -31.48 13.45 -12.23
C LEU A 172 -31.86 13.01 -13.65
N ALA A 173 -32.52 13.87 -14.42
CA ALA A 173 -32.86 13.58 -15.80
C ALA A 173 -31.60 13.34 -16.66
N ALA A 174 -30.60 14.21 -16.53
CA ALA A 174 -29.39 14.19 -17.35
C ALA A 174 -28.40 13.07 -16.99
N SER A 175 -28.22 12.78 -15.70
CA SER A 175 -27.18 11.86 -15.19
C SER A 175 -27.71 10.50 -14.77
N VAL A 176 -29.00 10.37 -14.44
CA VAL A 176 -29.61 9.11 -14.01
C VAL A 176 -30.52 8.56 -15.09
N ASP A 177 -31.57 9.29 -15.47
CA ASP A 177 -32.63 8.74 -16.31
C ASP A 177 -32.23 8.61 -17.78
N SER A 178 -31.38 9.51 -18.30
CA SER A 178 -30.83 9.41 -19.66
C SER A 178 -30.03 8.13 -19.92
N THR A 179 -29.56 7.46 -18.87
CA THR A 179 -28.68 6.29 -18.94
C THR A 179 -29.41 4.97 -18.67
N ARG A 180 -30.66 5.04 -18.18
CA ARG A 180 -31.58 3.92 -18.07
C ARG A 180 -32.07 3.54 -19.48
N GLY A 181 -31.31 2.68 -20.17
CA GLY A 181 -31.77 2.12 -21.45
C GLY A 181 -33.20 1.58 -21.32
N SER A 182 -34.06 1.92 -22.30
CA SER A 182 -35.50 1.65 -22.29
C SER A 182 -35.80 0.15 -22.07
N SER A 183 -36.30 -0.23 -20.90
CA SER A 183 -36.80 -1.58 -20.62
C SER A 183 -38.32 -1.71 -20.79
N THR A 184 -39.01 -0.67 -21.26
CA THR A 184 -40.44 -0.71 -21.56
C THR A 184 -40.70 -0.38 -23.02
N SER A 185 -41.38 -1.32 -23.68
CA SER A 185 -41.92 -1.25 -25.04
C SER A 185 -43.10 -0.28 -25.16
N SER A 186 -42.95 0.95 -24.66
CA SER A 186 -43.92 2.02 -24.86
C SER A 186 -43.39 3.03 -25.87
N SER A 187 -44.10 3.09 -26.98
CA SER A 187 -43.87 3.84 -28.22
C SER A 187 -43.91 5.37 -28.04
N SER A 188 -42.96 5.95 -27.33
CA SER A 188 -42.68 7.38 -27.36
C SER A 188 -41.19 7.61 -27.59
N SER A 189 -40.89 8.02 -28.82
CA SER A 189 -39.60 8.26 -29.44
C SER A 189 -38.74 9.28 -28.66
N SER A 190 -37.94 8.78 -27.73
CA SER A 190 -36.72 9.43 -27.24
C SER A 190 -35.79 8.30 -26.82
N SER A 191 -35.20 7.63 -27.81
CA SER A 191 -34.15 6.64 -27.59
C SER A 191 -32.95 7.35 -26.97
N SER A 192 -32.88 7.41 -25.64
CA SER A 192 -31.72 7.91 -24.89
C SER A 192 -30.55 6.96 -25.12
N SER A 193 -29.87 7.11 -26.26
CA SER A 193 -28.65 6.37 -26.55
C SER A 193 -27.58 6.88 -25.59
N ARG A 194 -26.97 5.97 -24.84
CA ARG A 194 -25.82 6.27 -24.00
C ARG A 194 -24.76 7.00 -24.84
N THR A 195 -24.14 8.04 -24.27
CA THR A 195 -23.07 8.80 -24.91
C THR A 195 -21.90 7.90 -25.31
N SER A 196 -21.18 8.24 -26.37
CA SER A 196 -19.94 7.52 -26.69
C SER A 196 -18.93 7.68 -25.54
N VAL A 197 -17.99 6.73 -25.41
CA VAL A 197 -16.94 6.81 -24.37
C VAL A 197 -16.10 8.08 -24.57
N SER A 198 -15.81 8.44 -25.82
CA SER A 198 -15.04 9.65 -26.14
C SER A 198 -15.78 10.94 -25.72
N ASP A 199 -17.08 11.02 -25.97
CA ASP A 199 -17.87 12.21 -25.61
C ASP A 199 -18.01 12.35 -24.09
N GLU A 200 -18.16 11.24 -23.38
CA GLU A 200 -18.23 11.22 -21.93
C GLU A 200 -16.91 11.68 -21.30
N VAL A 201 -15.77 11.16 -21.77
CA VAL A 201 -14.44 11.64 -21.34
C VAL A 201 -14.24 13.12 -21.70
N GLY A 202 -14.73 13.54 -22.86
CA GLY A 202 -14.72 14.94 -23.28
C GLY A 202 -15.53 15.83 -22.34
N TYR A 203 -16.68 15.36 -21.86
CA TYR A 203 -17.49 16.05 -20.85
C TYR A 203 -16.76 16.14 -19.51
N TRP A 204 -16.24 15.03 -18.99
CA TRP A 204 -15.45 15.02 -17.74
C TRP A 204 -14.29 16.02 -17.82
N SER A 205 -13.59 16.04 -18.95
CA SER A 205 -12.46 16.95 -19.16
C SER A 205 -12.87 18.43 -19.17
N ARG A 206 -14.06 18.77 -19.70
CA ARG A 206 -14.61 20.14 -19.68
C ARG A 206 -15.01 20.58 -18.28
N GLU A 207 -15.51 19.66 -17.47
CA GLU A 207 -15.83 19.89 -16.05
C GLU A 207 -14.59 19.88 -15.13
N GLY A 208 -13.38 19.85 -15.70
CA GLY A 208 -12.14 19.96 -14.92
C GLY A 208 -11.60 18.64 -14.38
N ILE A 209 -12.23 17.50 -14.67
CA ILE A 209 -11.73 16.19 -14.27
C ILE A 209 -10.48 15.83 -15.08
N ARG A 210 -9.46 15.30 -14.40
CA ARG A 210 -8.15 14.98 -15.00
C ARG A 210 -7.71 13.54 -14.76
N HIS A 211 -8.06 12.98 -13.62
CA HIS A 211 -7.70 11.61 -13.26
C HIS A 211 -8.85 10.96 -12.48
N PHE A 212 -8.74 9.66 -12.29
CA PHE A 212 -9.67 8.88 -11.49
C PHE A 212 -8.85 8.00 -10.55
N THR A 213 -8.69 8.45 -9.31
CA THR A 213 -7.88 7.76 -8.30
C THR A 213 -8.78 7.35 -7.15
N MET A 214 -8.82 6.05 -6.87
CA MET A 214 -9.54 5.49 -5.72
C MET A 214 -8.70 5.63 -4.44
N GLN A 215 -9.35 5.53 -3.29
CA GLN A 215 -8.64 5.46 -2.01
C GLN A 215 -8.08 4.06 -1.78
N TRP A 216 -6.93 4.00 -1.11
CA TRP A 216 -6.33 2.74 -0.69
C TRP A 216 -7.28 1.96 0.22
N GLN A 217 -7.24 0.63 0.10
CA GLN A 217 -8.05 -0.27 0.89
C GLN A 217 -7.46 -1.68 0.94
N ASN A 218 -7.87 -2.45 1.95
CA ASN A 218 -7.54 -3.87 2.09
C ASN A 218 -8.76 -4.79 2.26
N PHE A 219 -9.98 -4.30 2.03
CA PHE A 219 -11.23 -5.08 2.08
C PHE A 219 -11.54 -5.90 0.83
N LYS A 220 -10.79 -5.72 -0.26
CA LYS A 220 -10.86 -6.53 -1.47
C LYS A 220 -9.49 -6.66 -2.14
N SER A 221 -9.23 -7.82 -2.71
CA SER A 221 -8.17 -7.99 -3.71
C SER A 221 -8.73 -7.61 -5.07
N VAL A 222 -7.99 -6.78 -5.81
CA VAL A 222 -8.33 -6.47 -7.20
C VAL A 222 -7.69 -7.53 -8.10
N GLY A 223 -8.47 -8.06 -9.04
CA GLY A 223 -7.98 -9.01 -10.03
C GLY A 223 -7.27 -8.28 -11.17
N VAL A 224 -6.21 -8.88 -11.71
CA VAL A 224 -5.51 -8.41 -12.90
C VAL A 224 -5.32 -9.57 -13.87
N VAL A 225 -5.57 -9.29 -15.16
CA VAL A 225 -5.26 -10.21 -16.25
C VAL A 225 -4.30 -9.48 -17.17
N GLU A 226 -3.08 -9.99 -17.27
CA GLU A 226 -2.02 -9.45 -18.11
C GLU A 226 -1.48 -10.53 -19.03
N TYR A 227 -1.23 -10.14 -20.27
CA TYR A 227 -0.64 -10.99 -21.29
C TYR A 227 0.32 -10.16 -22.14
N PHE A 228 1.32 -10.83 -22.70
CA PHE A 228 2.15 -10.28 -23.77
C PHE A 228 1.88 -11.05 -25.06
N GLN A 229 2.12 -10.40 -26.19
CA GLN A 229 1.85 -11.00 -27.50
C GLN A 229 3.14 -11.43 -28.19
N VAL A 230 3.15 -12.67 -28.68
CA VAL A 230 4.16 -13.13 -29.65
C VAL A 230 3.53 -13.07 -31.03
N VAL A 231 4.08 -12.22 -31.90
CA VAL A 231 3.64 -12.09 -33.30
C VAL A 231 4.59 -12.88 -34.19
N ASN A 232 4.07 -13.90 -34.88
CA ASN A 232 4.88 -14.71 -35.79
C ASN A 232 5.16 -13.99 -37.12
N ALA A 233 5.98 -14.61 -37.99
CA ALA A 233 6.37 -14.04 -39.28
C ALA A 233 5.20 -13.76 -40.25
N PHE A 234 4.01 -14.33 -40.00
CA PHE A 234 2.80 -14.12 -40.80
C PHE A 234 1.89 -13.02 -40.23
N GLY A 235 2.28 -12.38 -39.12
CA GLY A 235 1.47 -11.36 -38.45
C GLY A 235 0.39 -11.92 -37.52
N VAL A 236 0.39 -13.22 -37.24
CA VAL A 236 -0.54 -13.82 -36.28
C VAL A 236 -0.01 -13.56 -34.86
N ALA A 237 -0.82 -12.92 -34.04
CA ALA A 237 -0.54 -12.65 -32.64
C ALA A 237 -1.08 -13.76 -31.74
N TYR A 238 -0.26 -14.19 -30.77
CA TYR A 238 -0.63 -15.15 -29.75
C TYR A 238 -0.45 -14.54 -28.37
N ASP A 239 -1.50 -14.57 -27.56
CA ASP A 239 -1.47 -14.07 -26.18
C ASP A 239 -0.85 -15.11 -25.25
N LEU A 240 0.17 -14.69 -24.51
CA LEU A 240 0.81 -15.47 -23.46
C LEU A 240 0.56 -14.79 -22.11
N THR A 241 -0.12 -15.49 -21.22
CA THR A 241 -0.51 -14.98 -19.90
C THR A 241 0.69 -14.75 -19.00
N LEU A 242 0.81 -13.53 -18.46
CA LEU A 242 1.77 -13.15 -17.42
C LEU A 242 1.19 -13.36 -16.02
N LYS A 243 -0.03 -12.86 -15.84
CA LYS A 243 -0.73 -12.81 -14.55
C LYS A 243 -2.21 -13.04 -14.79
N ASP A 244 -2.83 -13.86 -13.97
CA ASP A 244 -4.28 -14.05 -13.93
C ASP A 244 -4.69 -14.19 -12.47
N THR A 245 -5.12 -13.08 -11.89
CA THR A 245 -5.61 -13.04 -10.51
C THR A 245 -7.08 -12.66 -10.49
N LYS A 246 -7.84 -13.33 -9.62
CA LYS A 246 -9.27 -13.07 -9.44
C LYS A 246 -9.47 -12.04 -8.33
N SER A 247 -10.44 -11.16 -8.51
CA SER A 247 -10.89 -10.28 -7.45
C SER A 247 -11.66 -11.04 -6.37
N SER A 248 -11.48 -10.68 -5.11
CA SER A 248 -12.22 -11.24 -3.98
C SER A 248 -12.45 -10.18 -2.90
N PHE A 249 -13.49 -10.37 -2.09
CA PHE A 249 -13.73 -9.56 -0.90
C PHE A 249 -13.17 -10.27 0.35
N HIS A 250 -12.67 -9.49 1.30
CA HIS A 250 -12.06 -9.93 2.55
C HIS A 250 -12.69 -9.21 3.75
N LEU A 251 -14.03 -9.13 3.79
CA LEU A 251 -14.76 -8.28 4.75
C LEU A 251 -14.54 -8.65 6.22
N ASP A 252 -14.22 -9.92 6.49
CA ASP A 252 -14.02 -10.44 7.84
C ASP A 252 -12.60 -10.18 8.40
N THR A 253 -11.62 -9.94 7.52
CA THR A 253 -10.20 -9.81 7.89
C THR A 253 -9.64 -8.41 7.63
N GLN A 254 -10.34 -7.59 6.86
CA GLN A 254 -9.94 -6.22 6.51
C GLN A 254 -9.89 -5.28 7.70
N THR A 255 -9.11 -4.21 7.56
CA THR A 255 -8.95 -3.18 8.59
C THR A 255 -9.18 -1.76 8.09
N SER A 256 -9.11 -1.53 6.78
CA SER A 256 -9.21 -0.22 6.13
C SER A 256 -10.59 0.45 6.22
N ARG A 257 -11.69 -0.30 6.37
CA ARG A 257 -13.04 0.30 6.46
C ARG A 257 -13.23 1.20 7.68
N LYS A 258 -12.37 1.09 8.71
CA LYS A 258 -12.32 2.02 9.85
C LYS A 258 -11.94 3.44 9.41
N LEU A 259 -11.02 3.55 8.46
CA LEU A 259 -10.55 4.84 7.92
C LEU A 259 -11.66 5.50 7.12
N SER A 260 -12.32 4.69 6.27
CA SER A 260 -13.53 5.05 5.55
C SER A 260 -14.28 3.80 5.09
N TRP A 261 -15.58 3.73 5.39
CA TRP A 261 -16.42 2.60 4.99
C TRP A 261 -17.05 2.71 3.61
N GLY A 262 -16.69 3.76 2.84
CA GLY A 262 -17.21 4.03 1.49
C GLY A 262 -18.72 4.24 1.41
N LEU A 263 -19.24 4.34 0.19
CA LEU A 263 -20.67 4.56 -0.08
C LEU A 263 -21.55 3.41 0.40
N VAL A 264 -21.03 2.18 0.38
CA VAL A 264 -21.76 1.03 0.92
C VAL A 264 -22.09 1.20 2.42
N GLY A 265 -21.14 1.71 3.20
CA GLY A 265 -21.36 2.01 4.61
C GLY A 265 -22.34 3.17 4.79
N ASP A 266 -22.25 4.19 3.95
CA ASP A 266 -23.19 5.31 3.96
C ASP A 266 -24.63 4.87 3.65
N PHE A 267 -24.82 3.99 2.65
CA PHE A 267 -26.12 3.43 2.30
C PHE A 267 -26.70 2.53 3.39
N ASP A 268 -25.88 1.69 4.03
CA ASP A 268 -26.34 0.91 5.19
C ASP A 268 -26.71 1.85 6.35
N ALA A 269 -25.93 2.90 6.59
CA ALA A 269 -26.19 3.85 7.67
C ALA A 269 -27.56 4.54 7.53
N VAL A 270 -27.84 5.10 6.35
CA VAL A 270 -29.10 5.82 6.11
C VAL A 270 -30.32 4.89 6.04
N THR A 271 -30.17 3.66 5.53
CA THR A 271 -31.29 2.73 5.42
C THR A 271 -31.61 2.02 6.73
N ARG A 272 -30.59 1.62 7.49
CA ARG A 272 -30.74 0.90 8.76
C ARG A 272 -31.03 1.83 9.93
N TYR A 273 -30.32 2.95 10.04
CA TYR A 273 -30.40 3.85 11.19
C TYR A 273 -31.09 5.18 10.87
N GLY A 274 -31.05 5.64 9.61
CA GLY A 274 -31.51 6.98 9.27
C GLY A 274 -32.99 7.24 9.57
N LEU A 275 -33.85 6.22 9.41
CA LEU A 275 -35.27 6.31 9.78
C LEU A 275 -35.48 6.50 11.29
N ALA A 276 -34.68 5.83 12.13
CA ALA A 276 -34.78 5.94 13.58
C ALA A 276 -34.23 7.28 14.10
N LEU A 277 -33.23 7.83 13.41
CA LEU A 277 -32.61 9.11 13.75
C LEU A 277 -33.33 10.32 13.14
N GLY A 278 -34.29 10.11 12.24
CA GLY A 278 -34.90 11.18 11.44
C GLY A 278 -33.91 11.90 10.51
N LYS A 279 -32.73 11.31 10.28
CA LYS A 279 -31.64 11.86 9.47
C LYS A 279 -31.16 10.80 8.50
N SER A 280 -31.44 10.95 7.21
CA SER A 280 -31.21 9.91 6.20
C SER A 280 -30.59 10.43 4.89
N SER A 281 -30.22 11.71 4.84
CA SER A 281 -29.56 12.32 3.69
C SER A 281 -28.04 12.23 3.80
N LEU A 282 -27.38 12.02 2.66
CA LEU A 282 -25.94 12.20 2.48
C LEU A 282 -25.59 13.56 1.86
N VAL A 283 -26.58 14.35 1.45
CA VAL A 283 -26.37 15.72 0.98
C VAL A 283 -26.19 16.62 2.20
N ARG A 284 -24.99 17.17 2.38
CA ARG A 284 -24.61 17.93 3.58
C ARG A 284 -25.48 19.16 3.83
N GLY A 285 -25.99 19.78 2.76
CA GLY A 285 -26.90 20.93 2.84
C GLY A 285 -28.34 20.58 3.25
N SER A 286 -28.68 19.29 3.37
CA SER A 286 -30.01 18.85 3.78
C SER A 286 -30.24 19.03 5.28
N ALA A 287 -31.46 19.39 5.67
CA ALA A 287 -31.89 19.36 7.07
C ALA A 287 -31.87 17.95 7.68
N ASN A 288 -31.85 16.91 6.84
CA ASN A 288 -31.85 15.51 7.24
C ASN A 288 -30.46 14.85 7.12
N TYR A 289 -29.38 15.64 7.09
CA TYR A 289 -28.02 15.11 6.93
C TYR A 289 -27.63 14.17 8.10
N VAL A 290 -27.15 12.97 7.76
CA VAL A 290 -26.94 11.87 8.73
C VAL A 290 -25.74 12.05 9.66
N TYR A 291 -24.71 12.79 9.25
CA TYR A 291 -23.46 12.95 10.03
C TYR A 291 -23.31 14.34 10.68
N ASP A 292 -24.41 15.04 10.89
CA ASP A 292 -24.42 16.35 11.54
C ASP A 292 -24.14 16.26 13.05
N GLY A 293 -23.08 16.94 13.51
CA GLY A 293 -22.61 17.01 14.89
C GLY A 293 -21.08 16.95 15.03
N ASP A 294 -20.54 17.53 16.11
CA ASP A 294 -19.10 17.63 16.40
C ASP A 294 -18.66 16.90 17.68
N GLN A 295 -19.55 16.12 18.29
CA GLN A 295 -19.26 15.36 19.51
C GLN A 295 -18.18 14.28 19.28
N VAL A 296 -17.63 13.73 20.37
CA VAL A 296 -16.67 12.61 20.33
C VAL A 296 -17.22 11.44 21.13
N PRO A 297 -17.43 10.25 20.53
CA PRO A 297 -17.32 9.92 19.09
C PRO A 297 -18.29 10.73 18.23
N SER A 298 -17.88 11.15 17.02
CA SER A 298 -18.75 11.86 16.06
C SER A 298 -19.97 11.02 15.67
N PRO A 299 -21.05 11.59 15.09
CA PRO A 299 -22.21 10.79 14.68
C PRO A 299 -21.83 9.63 13.75
N LEU A 300 -20.87 9.87 12.84
CA LEU A 300 -20.30 8.83 11.97
C LEU A 300 -19.57 7.75 12.78
N GLU A 301 -18.67 8.14 13.68
CA GLU A 301 -17.94 7.18 14.53
C GLU A 301 -18.90 6.36 15.41
N ALA A 302 -19.93 6.99 15.96
CA ALA A 302 -20.97 6.31 16.75
C ALA A 302 -21.73 5.26 15.92
N LEU A 303 -22.08 5.57 14.66
CA LEU A 303 -22.68 4.59 13.74
C LEU A 303 -21.72 3.46 13.36
N MET A 304 -20.44 3.79 13.16
CA MET A 304 -19.40 2.79 12.89
C MET A 304 -19.16 1.86 14.09
N ILE A 305 -19.25 2.36 15.32
CA ILE A 305 -19.23 1.56 16.55
C ILE A 305 -20.49 0.69 16.64
N ALA A 306 -21.67 1.27 16.41
CA ALA A 306 -22.95 0.56 16.49
C ALA A 306 -23.07 -0.59 15.47
N ASN A 307 -22.43 -0.48 14.30
CA ASN A 307 -22.39 -1.51 13.27
C ASN A 307 -21.12 -2.40 13.36
N GLY A 308 -20.30 -2.24 14.40
CA GLY A 308 -19.10 -3.06 14.63
C GLY A 308 -17.96 -2.85 13.64
N THR A 309 -18.00 -1.81 12.80
CA THR A 309 -16.87 -1.44 11.92
C THR A 309 -15.71 -0.87 12.73
N LEU A 310 -16.01 -0.11 13.78
CA LEU A 310 -15.06 0.49 14.70
C LEU A 310 -15.25 -0.09 16.10
N VAL A 311 -14.15 -0.30 16.82
CA VAL A 311 -14.18 -0.65 18.25
C VAL A 311 -14.61 0.57 19.05
N ASP A 312 -15.35 0.39 20.15
CA ASP A 312 -15.62 1.49 21.07
C ASP A 312 -14.33 1.95 21.76
N PHE A 313 -13.68 2.93 21.15
CA PHE A 313 -12.41 3.47 21.59
C PHE A 313 -12.53 4.38 22.83
N THR A 314 -13.75 4.63 23.30
CA THR A 314 -13.99 5.40 24.54
C THR A 314 -13.77 4.55 25.79
N VAL A 315 -13.76 3.22 25.62
CA VAL A 315 -13.53 2.26 26.70
C VAL A 315 -12.02 1.92 26.75
N PRO A 316 -11.35 2.08 27.90
CA PRO A 316 -9.98 1.64 28.08
C PRO A 316 -9.81 0.12 27.91
N VAL A 317 -8.65 -0.30 27.44
CA VAL A 317 -8.28 -1.71 27.28
C VAL A 317 -7.73 -2.23 28.61
N THR A 318 -8.21 -3.40 29.06
CA THR A 318 -7.86 -4.02 30.35
C THR A 318 -7.58 -5.52 30.27
N ASN A 319 -7.76 -6.14 29.10
CA ASN A 319 -7.67 -7.58 28.90
C ASN A 319 -6.26 -8.06 28.48
N VAL A 320 -5.43 -7.16 27.94
CA VAL A 320 -4.05 -7.44 27.51
C VAL A 320 -3.02 -7.00 28.57
N PHE A 321 -3.39 -6.02 29.41
CA PHE A 321 -2.50 -5.40 30.37
C PHE A 321 -3.06 -5.48 31.79
N PRO A 322 -2.20 -5.56 32.82
CA PRO A 322 -2.63 -5.50 34.22
C PRO A 322 -3.16 -4.11 34.61
N VAL A 323 -2.89 -3.08 33.81
CA VAL A 323 -3.30 -1.68 34.01
C VAL A 323 -4.17 -1.23 32.85
N GLN A 324 -5.08 -0.28 33.10
CA GLN A 324 -5.91 0.31 32.04
C GLN A 324 -5.06 1.14 31.08
N VAL A 325 -5.12 0.85 29.79
CA VAL A 325 -4.46 1.65 28.75
C VAL A 325 -5.48 2.20 27.75
N PRO A 326 -5.24 3.39 27.16
CA PRO A 326 -6.08 3.90 26.08
C PRO A 326 -6.10 2.94 24.90
N SER A 327 -7.24 2.78 24.24
CA SER A 327 -7.34 2.00 23.01
C SER A 327 -6.36 2.54 21.95
N THR A 328 -5.70 1.64 21.22
CA THR A 328 -4.93 1.97 20.00
C THR A 328 -5.72 2.86 19.04
N ALA A 329 -7.03 2.61 18.94
CA ALA A 329 -7.90 3.37 18.06
C ALA A 329 -8.01 4.84 18.49
N LEU A 330 -8.06 5.10 19.81
CA LEU A 330 -8.07 6.47 20.34
C LEU A 330 -6.73 7.18 20.07
N LEU A 331 -5.60 6.47 20.24
CA LEU A 331 -4.28 7.02 19.93
C LEU A 331 -4.17 7.42 18.44
N LEU A 332 -4.57 6.53 17.53
CA LEU A 332 -4.55 6.82 16.10
C LEU A 332 -5.50 7.97 15.74
N ARG A 333 -6.69 8.01 16.37
CA ARG A 333 -7.65 9.11 16.17
C ARG A 333 -7.09 10.46 16.57
N GLN A 334 -6.30 10.52 17.66
CA GLN A 334 -5.65 11.75 18.12
C GLN A 334 -4.51 12.19 17.20
N LEU A 335 -3.82 11.23 16.57
CA LEU A 335 -2.72 11.51 15.66
C LEU A 335 -3.18 11.94 14.26
N ILE A 336 -4.13 11.20 13.68
CA ILE A 336 -4.54 11.36 12.28
C ILE A 336 -5.85 12.14 12.16
N GLY A 337 -6.85 11.79 12.97
CA GLY A 337 -8.16 12.44 12.96
C GLY A 337 -9.32 11.44 13.13
N PRO A 338 -10.57 11.94 13.06
CA PRO A 338 -11.77 11.13 13.26
C PRO A 338 -11.92 10.01 12.23
N TYR A 339 -12.26 8.82 12.70
CA TYR A 339 -12.51 7.68 11.83
C TYR A 339 -13.69 7.93 10.88
N GLY A 340 -13.69 7.22 9.75
CA GLY A 340 -14.66 7.41 8.69
C GLY A 340 -14.44 8.65 7.82
N THR A 341 -13.50 9.55 8.20
CA THR A 341 -13.13 10.76 7.44
C THR A 341 -11.65 10.85 7.10
N ILE A 342 -10.89 9.78 7.32
CA ILE A 342 -9.45 9.72 7.00
C ILE A 342 -9.33 9.34 5.53
N ASP A 343 -8.69 10.19 4.75
CA ASP A 343 -8.42 9.94 3.34
C ASP A 343 -7.13 9.11 3.21
N THR A 344 -7.19 7.98 2.50
CA THR A 344 -6.02 7.10 2.31
C THR A 344 -5.63 6.94 0.85
N TRP A 345 -4.35 7.14 0.55
CA TRP A 345 -3.83 7.08 -0.81
C TRP A 345 -2.59 6.21 -0.89
N HIS A 346 -2.52 5.41 -1.95
CA HIS A 346 -1.29 4.70 -2.30
C HIS A 346 -0.22 5.72 -2.72
N VAL A 347 0.98 5.59 -2.18
CA VAL A 347 2.13 6.40 -2.56
C VAL A 347 2.89 5.63 -3.65
N PRO A 348 3.02 6.17 -4.88
CA PRO A 348 3.75 5.51 -5.94
C PRO A 348 5.25 5.45 -5.61
N VAL A 349 5.92 4.42 -6.11
CA VAL A 349 7.38 4.29 -5.99
C VAL A 349 8.06 5.47 -6.72
N PRO A 350 9.00 6.18 -6.09
CA PRO A 350 9.76 7.24 -6.75
C PRO A 350 10.52 6.73 -7.96
N THR A 351 10.52 7.49 -9.06
CA THR A 351 11.23 7.10 -10.28
C THR A 351 12.74 6.96 -10.05
N SER A 352 13.32 7.77 -9.16
CA SER A 352 14.74 7.65 -8.77
C SER A 352 15.03 6.30 -8.11
N LEU A 353 14.15 5.84 -7.23
CA LEU A 353 14.26 4.55 -6.54
C LEU A 353 14.13 3.40 -7.55
N GLN A 354 13.14 3.45 -8.45
CA GLN A 354 13.01 2.47 -9.54
C GLN A 354 14.27 2.40 -10.41
N GLN A 355 14.82 3.57 -10.81
CA GLN A 355 16.04 3.65 -11.61
C GLN A 355 17.27 3.11 -10.88
N PHE A 356 17.39 3.37 -9.58
CA PHE A 356 18.47 2.82 -8.76
C PHE A 356 18.37 1.29 -8.68
N THR A 357 17.18 0.75 -8.41
CA THR A 357 16.94 -0.71 -8.41
C THR A 357 17.27 -1.33 -9.76
N ALA A 358 16.79 -0.74 -10.87
CA ALA A 358 17.15 -1.18 -12.21
C ALA A 358 18.68 -1.19 -12.40
N SER A 359 19.34 -0.08 -12.09
CA SER A 359 20.79 0.10 -12.31
C SER A 359 21.62 -0.93 -11.52
N VAL A 360 21.27 -1.21 -10.26
CA VAL A 360 21.96 -2.21 -9.43
C VAL A 360 21.72 -3.62 -9.97
N THR A 361 20.46 -3.98 -10.25
CA THR A 361 20.08 -5.30 -10.75
C THR A 361 20.76 -5.58 -12.10
N GLU A 362 20.63 -4.66 -13.05
CA GLU A 362 21.22 -4.76 -14.39
C GLU A 362 22.75 -4.87 -14.33
N PHE A 363 23.41 -4.08 -13.48
CA PHE A 363 24.86 -4.15 -13.29
C PHE A 363 25.31 -5.51 -12.76
N ILE A 364 24.66 -6.02 -11.72
CA ILE A 364 24.99 -7.32 -11.12
C ILE A 364 24.80 -8.44 -12.14
N VAL A 365 23.65 -8.44 -12.83
CA VAL A 365 23.32 -9.45 -13.85
C VAL A 365 24.31 -9.42 -15.00
N ALA A 366 24.56 -8.25 -15.60
CA ALA A 366 25.48 -8.11 -16.72
C ALA A 366 26.91 -8.53 -16.33
N THR A 367 27.35 -8.13 -15.14
CA THR A 367 28.68 -8.46 -14.63
C THR A 367 28.81 -9.97 -14.41
N LEU A 368 27.87 -10.60 -13.70
CA LEU A 368 27.89 -12.04 -13.44
C LEU A 368 27.86 -12.87 -14.73
N ALA A 369 27.05 -12.45 -15.71
CA ALA A 369 26.97 -13.13 -17.01
C ALA A 369 28.31 -13.14 -17.77
N SER A 370 29.19 -12.15 -17.52
CA SER A 370 30.53 -12.08 -18.10
C SER A 370 31.59 -12.89 -17.34
N LYS A 371 31.30 -13.37 -16.13
CA LYS A 371 32.26 -14.06 -15.26
C LYS A 371 32.26 -15.58 -15.50
N PRO A 372 33.37 -16.29 -15.16
CA PRO A 372 33.42 -17.74 -15.26
C PRO A 372 32.33 -18.43 -14.42
N ALA A 373 31.90 -19.63 -14.85
CA ALA A 373 30.86 -20.40 -14.17
C ALA A 373 31.12 -20.62 -12.67
N GLN A 374 32.38 -20.72 -12.24
CA GLN A 374 32.73 -20.83 -10.81
C GLN A 374 32.27 -19.62 -9.99
N VAL A 375 32.42 -18.40 -10.53
CA VAL A 375 31.99 -17.16 -9.86
C VAL A 375 30.47 -17.08 -9.81
N GLN A 376 29.80 -17.52 -10.88
CA GLN A 376 28.34 -17.62 -10.93
C GLN A 376 27.81 -18.65 -9.90
N THR A 377 28.46 -19.81 -9.77
CA THR A 377 28.10 -20.80 -8.75
C THR A 377 28.25 -20.23 -7.34
N MET A 378 29.34 -19.51 -7.07
CA MET A 378 29.56 -18.86 -5.77
C MET A 378 28.43 -17.89 -5.39
N TRP A 379 27.88 -17.15 -6.36
CA TRP A 379 26.70 -16.29 -6.14
C TRP A 379 25.50 -17.09 -5.64
N THR A 380 25.20 -18.20 -6.32
CA THR A 380 24.04 -19.05 -5.98
C THR A 380 24.19 -19.80 -4.65
N THR A 381 25.40 -19.85 -4.09
CA THR A 381 25.71 -20.54 -2.83
C THR A 381 26.12 -19.57 -1.72
N LEU A 382 25.84 -18.26 -1.87
CA LEU A 382 26.07 -17.32 -0.78
C LEU A 382 25.24 -17.74 0.46
N PRO A 383 25.81 -17.63 1.68
CA PRO A 383 25.11 -18.00 2.90
C PRO A 383 24.08 -16.94 3.26
N ILE A 384 22.91 -16.98 2.62
CA ILE A 384 21.82 -16.04 2.85
C ILE A 384 20.93 -16.53 4.00
N VAL A 385 20.78 -15.69 5.02
CA VAL A 385 19.72 -15.83 6.02
C VAL A 385 18.42 -15.36 5.38
N HIS A 386 17.57 -16.30 4.96
CA HIS A 386 16.42 -16.01 4.12
C HIS A 386 15.30 -15.20 4.78
N VAL A 387 15.23 -15.17 6.11
CA VAL A 387 14.20 -14.43 6.84
C VAL A 387 14.89 -13.54 7.86
N LEU A 388 14.80 -12.23 7.69
CA LEU A 388 15.34 -11.23 8.62
C LEU A 388 14.20 -10.56 9.37
N ARG A 389 14.35 -10.35 10.69
CA ARG A 389 13.36 -9.64 11.52
C ARG A 389 14.00 -8.41 12.15
N PRO A 390 14.21 -7.33 11.36
CA PRO A 390 14.91 -6.18 11.88
C PRO A 390 14.06 -5.42 12.90
N THR A 391 14.63 -5.09 14.05
CA THR A 391 14.02 -4.20 15.05
C THR A 391 14.82 -2.89 15.13
N PRO A 392 14.19 -1.71 14.97
CA PRO A 392 14.85 -0.43 15.15
C PRO A 392 15.54 -0.31 16.51
N PRO A 393 16.74 0.32 16.59
CA PRO A 393 17.45 0.54 17.85
C PRO A 393 16.57 1.13 18.96
N GLY A 394 15.68 2.07 18.62
CA GLY A 394 14.78 2.70 19.59
C GLY A 394 13.70 1.80 20.18
N LEU A 395 13.56 0.58 19.67
CA LEU A 395 12.57 -0.41 20.07
C LEU A 395 13.15 -1.67 20.71
N VAL A 396 14.49 -1.79 20.79
CA VAL A 396 15.14 -3.01 21.32
C VAL A 396 14.79 -3.26 22.79
N ASP A 397 14.68 -2.20 23.59
CA ASP A 397 14.35 -2.27 25.03
C ASP A 397 12.85 -2.04 25.31
N TRP A 398 11.99 -2.30 24.33
CA TRP A 398 10.55 -2.12 24.45
C TRP A 398 9.80 -3.41 24.13
N ASN A 399 8.71 -3.60 24.85
CA ASN A 399 7.75 -4.64 24.53
C ASN A 399 6.80 -4.15 23.45
N LEU A 400 6.89 -4.74 22.26
CA LEU A 400 6.02 -4.42 21.14
C LEU A 400 4.67 -5.10 21.36
N VAL A 401 3.59 -4.35 21.16
CA VAL A 401 2.20 -4.77 21.43
C VAL A 401 1.28 -4.56 20.24
N GLY A 402 1.83 -4.27 19.06
CA GLY A 402 1.09 -4.22 17.80
C GLY A 402 1.81 -3.43 16.71
N GLY A 403 1.53 -3.74 15.44
CA GLY A 403 2.17 -3.10 14.28
C GLY A 403 1.19 -2.69 13.19
N ASN A 404 0.03 -3.33 13.13
CA ASN A 404 -1.08 -2.84 12.32
C ASN A 404 -1.79 -1.72 13.09
N LEU A 405 -1.59 -0.48 12.65
CA LEU A 405 -2.15 0.73 13.25
C LEU A 405 -3.68 0.71 13.39
N LEU A 406 -4.35 -0.13 12.59
CA LEU A 406 -5.80 -0.24 12.53
C LEU A 406 -6.36 -1.35 13.44
N CYS A 407 -5.51 -1.98 14.26
CA CYS A 407 -5.85 -3.08 15.14
C CYS A 407 -5.55 -2.76 16.60
N ASP A 408 -6.25 -3.45 17.49
CA ASP A 408 -6.02 -3.34 18.91
C ASP A 408 -4.80 -4.13 19.39
N TYR A 409 -4.36 -3.82 20.61
CA TYR A 409 -3.16 -4.39 21.20
C TYR A 409 -3.12 -5.92 21.15
N LYS A 410 -1.89 -6.42 21.12
CA LYS A 410 -1.51 -7.82 21.12
C LYS A 410 -0.67 -8.13 22.34
N TRP A 411 -0.53 -9.43 22.60
CA TRP A 411 0.41 -9.92 23.59
C TRP A 411 1.83 -9.45 23.24
N PRO A 412 2.59 -8.95 24.24
CA PRO A 412 3.93 -8.43 24.04
C PRO A 412 4.89 -9.36 23.30
N ARG A 413 5.75 -8.80 22.43
CA ARG A 413 6.82 -9.49 21.69
C ARG A 413 8.04 -8.59 21.49
N VAL A 414 9.19 -9.22 21.25
CA VAL A 414 10.48 -8.57 20.93
C VAL A 414 10.66 -8.28 19.44
N ALA A 415 10.01 -9.04 18.56
CA ALA A 415 10.04 -8.80 17.12
C ALA A 415 8.91 -7.85 16.71
N MET A 416 9.20 -6.97 15.74
CA MET A 416 8.19 -6.10 15.15
C MET A 416 6.98 -6.89 14.65
N PHE A 417 5.79 -6.37 14.90
CA PHE A 417 4.56 -6.89 14.31
C PHE A 417 4.44 -6.44 12.87
N SER A 418 3.87 -7.31 12.04
CA SER A 418 3.55 -7.00 10.65
C SER A 418 2.78 -5.69 10.56
N PHE A 419 3.14 -4.85 9.58
CA PHE A 419 2.41 -3.63 9.29
C PHE A 419 0.98 -3.90 8.82
N TYR A 420 0.20 -2.84 8.61
CA TYR A 420 -1.13 -2.95 8.01
C TYR A 420 -1.05 -3.36 6.53
N GLY A 421 -2.06 -4.08 6.04
CA GLY A 421 -2.09 -4.57 4.66
C GLY A 421 -3.19 -5.61 4.44
N VAL A 422 -3.27 -6.18 3.25
CA VAL A 422 -4.28 -7.22 2.88
C VAL A 422 -4.05 -8.52 3.64
N SER A 423 -2.81 -8.85 3.98
CA SER A 423 -2.43 -10.07 4.71
C SER A 423 -2.42 -9.93 6.24
N SER A 424 -2.64 -8.72 6.77
CA SER A 424 -2.46 -8.41 8.19
C SER A 424 -3.79 -8.22 8.92
N ALA A 425 -4.56 -9.30 9.07
CA ALA A 425 -5.82 -9.28 9.80
C ALA A 425 -5.60 -8.99 11.30
N CYS A 426 -6.55 -8.31 11.96
CA CYS A 426 -6.42 -8.03 13.39
C CYS A 426 -6.43 -9.29 14.27
N SER A 427 -6.93 -10.43 13.81
CA SER A 427 -6.85 -11.69 14.55
C SER A 427 -5.48 -12.36 14.45
N SER A 428 -4.64 -11.95 13.50
CA SER A 428 -3.33 -12.54 13.26
C SER A 428 -2.26 -11.89 14.13
N ILE A 429 -1.31 -12.72 14.57
CA ILE A 429 -0.10 -12.29 15.27
C ILE A 429 1.07 -12.68 14.38
N LEU A 430 1.44 -11.76 13.48
CA LEU A 430 2.51 -11.95 12.51
C LEU A 430 3.68 -11.04 12.84
N ALA A 431 4.89 -11.55 12.67
CA ALA A 431 6.10 -10.76 12.76
C ALA A 431 6.40 -10.12 11.40
N GLU A 432 6.85 -8.88 11.44
CA GLU A 432 7.43 -8.19 10.30
C GLU A 432 8.75 -8.88 9.94
N HIS A 433 8.95 -9.13 8.65
CA HIS A 433 10.13 -9.83 8.18
C HIS A 433 10.47 -9.46 6.73
N ILE A 434 11.75 -9.58 6.38
CA ILE A 434 12.25 -9.44 5.01
C ILE A 434 12.64 -10.84 4.50
N ASP A 435 12.09 -11.21 3.35
CA ASP A 435 12.52 -12.41 2.61
C ASP A 435 13.78 -12.08 1.80
N ALA A 436 14.94 -12.38 2.36
CA ALA A 436 16.22 -12.00 1.80
C ALA A 436 16.69 -12.93 0.68
N THR A 437 17.26 -12.32 -0.36
CA THR A 437 17.92 -12.98 -1.49
C THR A 437 19.33 -12.43 -1.63
N ALA A 438 20.20 -13.13 -2.37
CA ALA A 438 21.53 -12.60 -2.68
C ALA A 438 21.45 -11.21 -3.36
N MET A 439 20.46 -11.01 -4.24
CA MET A 439 20.22 -9.73 -4.91
C MET A 439 19.83 -8.63 -3.90
N SER A 440 18.85 -8.89 -3.02
CA SER A 440 18.40 -7.86 -2.08
C SER A 440 19.46 -7.50 -1.03
N ILE A 441 20.24 -8.47 -0.55
CA ILE A 441 21.35 -8.20 0.38
C ILE A 441 22.44 -7.37 -0.29
N VAL A 442 22.85 -7.73 -1.51
CA VAL A 442 23.85 -6.95 -2.23
C VAL A 442 23.32 -5.56 -2.54
N TYR A 443 22.08 -5.44 -3.01
CA TYR A 443 21.40 -4.16 -3.23
C TYR A 443 21.45 -3.25 -1.98
N SER A 444 21.09 -3.78 -0.82
CA SER A 444 21.12 -3.02 0.44
C SER A 444 22.53 -2.64 0.87
N LEU A 445 23.53 -3.50 0.63
CA LEU A 445 24.94 -3.16 0.84
C LEU A 445 25.43 -2.03 -0.08
N VAL A 446 24.94 -1.97 -1.33
CA VAL A 446 25.19 -0.83 -2.23
C VAL A 446 24.55 0.43 -1.65
N GLY A 447 23.29 0.34 -1.23
CA GLY A 447 22.53 1.47 -0.72
C GLY A 447 23.19 2.15 0.49
N VAL A 448 23.72 1.38 1.44
CA VAL A 448 24.42 1.90 2.62
C VAL A 448 25.89 2.26 2.37
N ASN A 449 26.36 2.20 1.12
CA ASN A 449 27.75 2.44 0.75
C ASN A 449 28.77 1.49 1.40
N ALA A 450 28.39 0.23 1.67
CA ALA A 450 29.27 -0.70 2.39
C ALA A 450 30.56 -1.05 1.62
N MET A 451 30.61 -0.80 0.31
CA MET A 451 31.76 -1.11 -0.56
C MET A 451 32.91 -0.09 -0.45
N TYR A 452 32.62 1.17 -0.12
CA TYR A 452 33.63 2.24 -0.04
C TYR A 452 33.71 2.88 1.33
N ASN A 453 32.76 2.61 2.21
CA ASN A 453 32.73 3.15 3.56
C ASN A 453 32.98 2.06 4.60
N ASP A 454 34.22 1.98 5.09
CA ASP A 454 34.59 1.08 6.18
C ASP A 454 33.95 1.45 7.52
N HIS A 455 33.29 2.60 7.63
CA HIS A 455 32.54 3.01 8.83
C HIS A 455 31.15 2.34 8.90
N VAL A 456 30.72 1.61 7.86
CA VAL A 456 29.49 0.82 7.93
C VAL A 456 29.71 -0.35 8.89
N ASN A 457 29.15 -0.22 10.10
CA ASN A 457 29.30 -1.21 11.16
C ASN A 457 28.38 -2.42 10.94
N LEU A 458 28.85 -3.42 10.19
CA LEU A 458 28.09 -4.65 9.91
C LEU A 458 27.72 -5.43 11.17
N THR A 459 28.51 -5.33 12.24
CA THR A 459 28.21 -5.98 13.53
C THR A 459 27.01 -5.33 14.22
N ALA A 460 26.95 -4.00 14.23
CA ALA A 460 25.78 -3.29 14.76
C ALA A 460 24.52 -3.58 13.92
N ILE A 461 24.65 -3.63 12.60
CA ILE A 461 23.55 -4.00 11.69
C ILE A 461 23.05 -5.41 12.00
N SER A 462 23.95 -6.39 12.18
CA SER A 462 23.56 -7.78 12.40
C SER A 462 22.84 -8.00 13.73
N GLN A 463 23.16 -7.20 14.75
CA GLN A 463 22.48 -7.23 16.05
C GLN A 463 21.01 -6.80 15.97
N LEU A 464 20.64 -5.97 14.98
CA LEU A 464 19.26 -5.53 14.80
C LEU A 464 18.39 -6.55 14.08
N ALA A 465 18.97 -7.54 13.39
CA ALA A 465 18.24 -8.53 12.57
C ALA A 465 18.02 -9.89 13.24
N GLY A 466 18.67 -10.14 14.37
CA GLY A 466 18.68 -11.44 15.03
C GLY A 466 17.72 -11.48 16.22
N ASP A 467 16.95 -12.56 16.31
CA ASP A 467 16.13 -12.86 17.50
C ASP A 467 17.02 -13.26 18.71
N ASP A 468 18.26 -13.71 18.44
CA ASP A 468 19.28 -14.09 19.42
C ASP A 468 20.73 -13.87 18.88
N ASP A 469 21.73 -14.11 19.73
CA ASP A 469 23.15 -13.94 19.40
C ASP A 469 23.63 -14.82 18.23
N GLN A 470 23.07 -16.03 18.07
CA GLN A 470 23.44 -16.93 16.98
C GLN A 470 22.86 -16.42 15.67
N ALA A 471 21.61 -15.97 15.66
CA ALA A 471 20.99 -15.34 14.50
C ALA A 471 21.75 -14.09 14.08
N ALA A 472 22.18 -13.25 15.04
CA ALA A 472 23.02 -12.10 14.75
C ALA A 472 24.39 -12.51 14.14
N ALA A 473 25.02 -13.58 14.64
CA ALA A 473 26.28 -14.10 14.09
C ALA A 473 26.11 -14.64 12.65
N ASP A 474 24.99 -15.30 12.36
CA ASP A 474 24.66 -15.82 11.03
C ASP A 474 24.43 -14.66 10.04
N VAL A 475 23.72 -13.61 10.47
CA VAL A 475 23.54 -12.38 9.66
C VAL A 475 24.87 -11.68 9.42
N LEU A 476 25.75 -11.59 10.42
CA LEU A 476 27.09 -11.01 10.24
C LEU A 476 27.90 -11.80 9.21
N THR A 477 27.84 -13.14 9.27
CA THR A 477 28.49 -14.03 8.31
C THR A 477 27.96 -13.82 6.90
N MET A 478 26.64 -13.69 6.75
CA MET A 478 25.98 -13.36 5.48
C MET A 478 26.49 -12.04 4.91
N LEU A 479 26.40 -10.94 5.70
CA LEU A 479 26.76 -9.59 5.25
C LEU A 479 28.25 -9.48 4.87
N THR A 480 29.14 -10.03 5.71
CA THR A 480 30.58 -9.99 5.45
C THR A 480 30.98 -10.85 4.25
N THR A 481 30.33 -12.01 4.06
CA THR A 481 30.57 -12.88 2.90
C THR A 481 30.06 -12.25 1.61
N ALA A 482 28.87 -11.66 1.63
CA ALA A 482 28.31 -10.94 0.49
C ALA A 482 29.18 -9.73 0.11
N LYS A 483 29.59 -8.90 1.09
CA LYS A 483 30.50 -7.77 0.86
C LYS A 483 31.81 -8.22 0.19
N ARG A 484 32.47 -9.23 0.77
CA ARG A 484 33.72 -9.77 0.21
C ARG A 484 33.54 -10.31 -1.21
N TYR A 485 32.42 -10.99 -1.47
CA TYR A 485 32.11 -11.50 -2.80
C TYR A 485 32.02 -10.36 -3.83
N VAL A 486 31.31 -9.29 -3.50
CA VAL A 486 31.14 -8.10 -4.35
C VAL A 486 32.48 -7.43 -4.63
N GLU A 487 33.27 -7.16 -3.58
CA GLU A 487 34.60 -6.54 -3.69
C GLU A 487 35.56 -7.34 -4.59
N THR A 488 35.51 -8.67 -4.48
CA THR A 488 36.42 -9.56 -5.21
C THR A 488 35.99 -9.78 -6.67
N ASN A 489 34.68 -9.93 -6.91
CA ASN A 489 34.17 -10.45 -8.19
C ASN A 489 33.43 -9.42 -9.03
N LEU A 490 32.84 -8.39 -8.40
CA LEU A 490 31.95 -7.40 -9.03
C LEU A 490 32.50 -5.97 -8.98
N SER A 491 33.74 -5.75 -8.51
CA SER A 491 34.33 -4.42 -8.40
C SER A 491 34.57 -3.74 -9.76
N CYS A 492 34.01 -2.53 -9.92
CA CYS A 492 34.25 -1.60 -11.02
C CYS A 492 34.07 -0.15 -10.50
N ASP A 493 35.18 0.55 -10.22
CA ASP A 493 35.16 1.80 -9.44
C ASP A 493 34.27 2.90 -10.00
N VAL A 494 34.25 3.05 -11.33
CA VAL A 494 33.43 4.07 -12.00
C VAL A 494 31.93 3.77 -11.81
N THR A 495 31.53 2.52 -12.01
CA THR A 495 30.12 2.13 -11.91
C THR A 495 29.62 2.21 -10.48
N TRP A 496 30.42 1.78 -9.51
CA TRP A 496 30.03 1.87 -8.11
C TRP A 496 29.89 3.30 -7.61
N THR A 497 30.77 4.21 -8.04
CA THR A 497 30.65 5.64 -7.71
C THR A 497 29.31 6.19 -8.22
N ALA A 498 28.93 5.85 -9.46
CA ALA A 498 27.64 6.26 -10.03
C ALA A 498 26.43 5.67 -9.28
N LEU A 499 26.48 4.38 -8.90
CA LEU A 499 25.44 3.74 -8.09
C LEU A 499 25.33 4.39 -6.70
N GLN A 500 26.46 4.76 -6.10
CA GLN A 500 26.49 5.42 -4.80
C GLN A 500 25.87 6.82 -4.85
N GLU A 501 26.15 7.59 -5.91
CA GLU A 501 25.49 8.89 -6.12
C GLU A 501 23.97 8.75 -6.31
N GLN A 502 23.52 7.70 -7.02
CA GLN A 502 22.09 7.39 -7.13
C GLN A 502 21.50 7.04 -5.77
N ALA A 503 22.16 6.19 -4.98
CA ALA A 503 21.71 5.80 -3.65
C ALA A 503 21.54 7.01 -2.72
N GLN A 504 22.50 7.95 -2.72
CA GLN A 504 22.40 9.18 -1.93
C GLN A 504 21.22 10.06 -2.33
N ARG A 505 20.98 10.23 -3.64
CA ARG A 505 19.82 10.99 -4.15
C ARG A 505 18.50 10.35 -3.71
N VAL A 506 18.39 9.03 -3.86
CA VAL A 506 17.21 8.27 -3.45
C VAL A 506 16.99 8.34 -1.94
N GLN A 507 18.04 8.17 -1.13
CA GLN A 507 17.93 8.26 0.32
C GLN A 507 17.44 9.63 0.77
N ALA A 508 17.95 10.72 0.17
CA ALA A 508 17.47 12.07 0.46
C ALA A 508 16.00 12.27 0.04
N GLU A 509 15.64 11.85 -1.17
CA GLU A 509 14.27 11.96 -1.67
C GLU A 509 13.27 11.16 -0.80
N VAL A 510 13.59 9.92 -0.43
CA VAL A 510 12.73 9.09 0.42
C VAL A 510 12.64 9.65 1.84
N ALA A 511 13.73 10.20 2.38
CA ALA A 511 13.69 10.88 3.67
C ALA A 511 12.73 12.07 3.65
N ASP A 512 12.75 12.88 2.58
CA ASP A 512 11.87 14.03 2.37
C ASP A 512 10.39 13.63 2.17
N MET A 513 10.12 12.42 1.69
CA MET A 513 8.76 11.87 1.60
C MET A 513 8.14 11.54 2.97
N ALA A 514 8.91 11.60 4.06
CA ALA A 514 8.49 11.29 5.42
C ALA A 514 7.85 9.90 5.55
N ILE A 515 8.46 8.89 4.92
CA ILE A 515 8.01 7.49 5.07
C ILE A 515 8.43 6.98 6.44
N GLU A 516 7.47 6.52 7.22
CA GLU A 516 7.69 6.09 8.60
C GLU A 516 7.38 4.61 8.85
N ILE A 517 8.16 4.02 9.74
CA ILE A 517 7.88 2.74 10.39
C ILE A 517 7.18 3.05 11.70
N ALA A 518 6.11 2.31 12.03
CA ALA A 518 5.39 2.51 13.28
C ALA A 518 5.04 1.19 13.99
N GLN A 519 5.12 1.19 15.33
CA GLN A 519 4.77 0.09 16.21
C GLN A 519 4.15 0.63 17.50
N PHE A 520 3.14 -0.04 18.03
CA PHE A 520 2.70 0.17 19.39
C PHE A 520 3.64 -0.54 20.36
N ALA A 521 4.10 0.17 21.38
CA ALA A 521 5.08 -0.32 22.33
C ALA A 521 4.72 0.09 23.76
N VAL A 522 5.11 -0.73 24.73
CA VAL A 522 5.03 -0.45 26.17
C VAL A 522 6.41 -0.65 26.83
N PRO A 523 6.73 0.13 27.89
CA PRO A 523 7.97 -0.09 28.63
C PRO A 523 8.00 -1.46 29.28
N ASP A 524 9.18 -2.07 29.39
CA ASP A 524 9.36 -3.42 29.96
C ASP A 524 8.79 -3.59 31.38
N GLU A 525 8.85 -2.55 32.20
CA GLU A 525 8.34 -2.56 33.58
C GLU A 525 6.80 -2.70 33.68
N THR A 526 6.06 -2.54 32.57
CA THR A 526 4.58 -2.64 32.54
C THR A 526 4.04 -4.07 32.51
N ILE A 527 4.90 -5.06 32.23
CA ILE A 527 4.51 -6.46 32.06
C ILE A 527 5.08 -7.28 33.22
N THR A 528 4.21 -7.66 34.16
CA THR A 528 4.61 -8.58 35.23
C THR A 528 4.80 -9.99 34.65
N SER A 529 5.94 -10.62 34.97
CA SER A 529 6.43 -11.91 34.45
C SER A 529 5.59 -13.14 34.84
N ASP A 530 4.34 -12.97 35.28
CA ASP A 530 3.58 -14.00 35.99
C ASP A 530 2.52 -14.71 35.13
N THR A 531 2.58 -14.60 33.79
CA THR A 531 1.60 -15.23 32.88
C THR A 531 2.04 -16.56 32.27
N GLY A 532 3.13 -17.16 32.73
CA GLY A 532 3.38 -18.60 32.52
C GLY A 532 3.77 -19.04 31.11
N TYR A 533 4.12 -18.12 30.20
CA TYR A 533 4.88 -18.43 29.00
C TYR A 533 6.23 -17.70 29.07
N GLY A 534 7.30 -18.48 29.18
CA GLY A 534 8.64 -17.99 29.49
C GLY A 534 9.13 -16.91 28.52
N ILE A 535 9.29 -15.71 29.04
CA ILE A 535 10.13 -14.66 28.48
C ILE A 535 11.41 -14.71 29.34
N GLY A 536 12.44 -15.38 28.82
CA GLY A 536 13.77 -15.37 29.44
C GLY A 536 14.46 -14.01 29.22
N PRO A 537 15.41 -13.62 30.09
CA PRO A 537 15.91 -12.26 30.14
C PRO A 537 16.87 -11.94 29.00
N VAL A 538 16.85 -10.64 28.68
CA VAL A 538 17.86 -9.79 28.04
C VAL A 538 19.28 -10.33 28.20
N VAL A 539 20.00 -10.41 27.08
CA VAL A 539 21.46 -10.56 27.03
C VAL A 539 22.09 -9.36 27.77
N GLU A 540 22.80 -9.61 28.87
CA GLU A 540 23.65 -8.59 29.51
C GLU A 540 24.72 -8.14 28.50
N ILE A 541 24.51 -6.99 27.86
CA ILE A 541 25.54 -6.30 27.10
C ILE A 541 26.31 -5.41 28.07
N ASP A 542 27.60 -5.71 28.24
CA ASP A 542 28.54 -4.93 29.04
C ASP A 542 28.50 -3.44 28.66
N VAL A 543 28.42 -2.61 29.70
CA VAL A 543 28.31 -1.14 29.68
C VAL A 543 29.50 -0.51 28.93
N ILE A 544 29.23 0.07 27.76
CA ILE A 544 30.16 1.01 27.09
C ILE A 544 29.92 2.42 27.67
N PRO A 545 30.95 3.18 28.06
CA PRO A 545 30.77 4.48 28.71
C PRO A 545 30.20 5.54 27.73
N PRO A 546 29.48 6.55 28.24
CA PRO A 546 28.71 7.48 27.41
C PRO A 546 29.63 8.42 26.63
N VAL A 547 29.50 8.39 25.30
CA VAL A 547 29.97 9.47 24.43
C VAL A 547 28.88 10.55 24.42
N ASN A 548 29.21 11.72 24.96
CA ASN A 548 28.36 12.90 24.87
C ASN A 548 28.08 13.25 23.40
N MET A 549 26.84 13.07 22.94
CA MET A 549 26.34 13.71 21.73
C MET A 549 25.01 14.40 22.06
N ASN A 550 24.97 15.70 21.78
CA ASN A 550 23.79 16.54 21.88
C ASN A 550 22.70 15.98 20.96
N VAL A 551 21.59 15.53 21.54
CA VAL A 551 20.39 15.08 20.81
C VAL A 551 19.59 16.33 20.44
N SER A 552 19.37 16.55 19.14
CA SER A 552 18.33 17.44 18.65
C SER A 552 16.98 16.73 18.72
N GLU A 553 16.09 17.27 19.55
CA GLU A 553 14.68 16.90 19.65
C GLU A 553 13.94 17.12 18.32
N GLU A 554 13.30 16.09 17.79
CA GLU A 554 11.89 16.05 17.35
C GLU A 554 11.57 14.66 16.75
N VAL A 555 11.33 13.70 17.65
CA VAL A 555 10.52 12.49 17.44
C VAL A 555 9.38 12.66 18.44
N LEU A 556 8.11 12.52 18.05
CA LEU A 556 6.98 13.02 18.84
C LEU A 556 6.79 12.27 20.18
N ILE A 557 7.58 12.62 21.19
CA ILE A 557 7.40 12.35 22.64
C ILE A 557 6.73 13.57 23.30
N THR A 558 5.95 14.35 22.56
CA THR A 558 5.57 15.70 23.03
C THR A 558 4.40 15.70 24.01
N ALA A 559 3.70 14.57 24.21
CA ALA A 559 2.70 14.45 25.29
C ALA A 559 3.27 13.88 26.60
N THR A 560 4.37 13.11 26.53
CA THR A 560 4.85 12.28 27.66
C THR A 560 6.02 12.92 28.41
N GLN A 561 6.87 13.72 27.76
CA GLN A 561 7.97 14.42 28.44
C GLN A 561 7.48 15.43 29.50
N ARG A 562 6.28 16.02 29.33
CA ARG A 562 5.68 16.88 30.37
C ARG A 562 5.21 16.10 31.61
N ARG A 563 4.89 14.80 31.48
CA ARG A 563 4.48 13.96 32.63
C ARG A 563 5.67 13.35 33.38
N LEU A 564 6.76 13.03 32.69
CA LEU A 564 7.99 12.51 33.33
C LEU A 564 8.66 13.54 34.25
N GLN A 565 8.48 14.85 34.01
CA GLN A 565 8.94 15.90 34.95
C GLN A 565 8.00 16.09 36.17
N GLN A 566 6.83 15.46 36.18
CA GLN A 566 5.86 15.49 37.29
C GLN A 566 5.74 14.08 37.88
N GLY A 567 6.74 13.66 38.67
CA GLY A 567 6.89 12.33 39.27
C GLY A 567 5.63 11.71 39.86
N THR A 568 4.80 11.09 39.02
CA THR A 568 3.56 10.40 39.35
C THR A 568 3.62 8.98 38.80
N GLY A 569 4.32 8.11 39.54
CA GLY A 569 3.83 6.80 40.01
C GLY A 569 3.44 5.66 39.07
N ASP A 570 3.24 5.83 37.77
CA ASP A 570 2.91 4.71 36.86
C ASP A 570 3.78 4.76 35.59
N PRO A 571 4.29 3.60 35.09
CA PRO A 571 4.96 3.55 33.80
C PRO A 571 4.01 4.06 32.71
N PRO A 572 4.53 4.79 31.69
CA PRO A 572 3.66 5.45 30.74
C PRO A 572 2.79 4.43 29.99
N PRO A 573 1.53 4.80 29.69
CA PRO A 573 0.62 3.96 28.91
C PRO A 573 1.24 3.63 27.54
N ALA A 574 0.75 2.57 26.91
CA ALA A 574 1.15 2.19 25.56
C ALA A 574 1.26 3.38 24.61
N GLN A 575 2.34 3.40 23.83
CA GLN A 575 2.72 4.50 22.95
C GLN A 575 2.81 4.01 21.51
N LEU A 576 2.69 4.95 20.57
CA LEU A 576 3.03 4.70 19.17
C LEU A 576 4.46 5.16 18.93
N TYR A 577 5.39 4.21 18.81
CA TYR A 577 6.70 4.49 18.26
C TYR A 577 6.58 4.70 16.76
N HIS A 578 7.19 5.74 16.23
CA HIS A 578 7.38 5.93 14.80
C HIS A 578 8.75 6.52 14.50
N MET A 579 9.32 6.17 13.35
CA MET A 579 10.60 6.71 12.89
C MET A 579 10.58 6.87 11.37
N ASN A 580 11.26 7.90 10.86
CA ASN A 580 11.57 7.98 9.44
C ASN A 580 12.45 6.78 9.04
N VAL A 581 12.14 6.15 7.91
CA VAL A 581 12.83 4.94 7.45
C VAL A 581 14.34 5.17 7.23
N PHE A 582 14.75 6.40 6.90
CA PHE A 582 16.15 6.82 6.77
C PHE A 582 16.57 7.86 7.84
N ASP A 583 16.11 7.69 9.08
CA ASP A 583 16.53 8.52 10.23
C ASP A 583 18.07 8.51 10.39
N THR A 584 18.68 9.70 10.35
CA THR A 584 20.15 9.87 10.43
C THR A 584 20.74 9.41 11.74
N ASN A 585 19.95 9.37 12.83
CA ASN A 585 20.38 8.89 14.13
C ASN A 585 20.37 7.35 14.23
N GLN A 586 19.78 6.67 13.24
CA GLN A 586 19.61 5.22 13.21
C GLN A 586 20.30 4.59 11.98
N ALA A 587 21.53 5.03 11.68
CA ALA A 587 22.28 4.56 10.51
C ALA A 587 22.47 3.03 10.44
N ALA A 588 22.53 2.34 11.58
CA ALA A 588 22.59 0.87 11.63
C ALA A 588 21.31 0.19 11.08
N PHE A 589 20.18 0.90 11.06
CA PHE A 589 18.94 0.37 10.49
C PHE A 589 18.84 0.59 8.96
N HIS A 590 19.68 1.45 8.37
CA HIS A 590 19.56 1.82 6.95
C HIS A 590 19.72 0.64 6.00
N LEU A 591 20.42 -0.44 6.38
CA LEU A 591 20.50 -1.64 5.55
C LEU A 591 19.12 -2.32 5.39
N PHE A 592 18.31 -2.33 6.45
CA PHE A 592 16.95 -2.86 6.41
C PHE A 592 15.99 -1.88 5.74
N ALA A 593 16.20 -0.57 5.92
CA ALA A 593 15.49 0.46 5.16
C ALA A 593 15.64 0.25 3.65
N TRP A 594 16.87 0.05 3.15
CA TRP A 594 17.11 -0.28 1.75
C TRP A 594 16.45 -1.59 1.31
N SER A 595 16.40 -2.57 2.19
CA SER A 595 15.68 -3.83 1.91
C SER A 595 14.17 -3.60 1.78
N PHE A 596 13.58 -2.74 2.64
CA PHE A 596 12.18 -2.31 2.49
C PHE A 596 11.95 -1.50 1.22
N MET A 597 12.91 -0.67 0.79
CA MET A 597 12.82 0.05 -0.48
C MET A 597 12.86 -0.89 -1.68
N TYR A 598 13.69 -1.94 -1.63
CA TYR A 598 13.70 -3.00 -2.63
C TYR A 598 12.36 -3.73 -2.70
N ASP A 599 11.82 -4.13 -1.54
CA ASP A 599 10.49 -4.75 -1.43
C ASP A 599 9.38 -3.83 -1.95
N TRP A 600 9.48 -2.51 -1.75
CA TRP A 600 8.50 -1.55 -2.27
C TRP A 600 8.53 -1.51 -3.81
N VAL A 601 9.72 -1.44 -4.41
CA VAL A 601 9.89 -1.49 -5.88
C VAL A 601 9.37 -2.81 -6.44
N LEU A 602 9.68 -3.93 -5.79
CA LEU A 602 9.23 -5.25 -6.24
C LEU A 602 7.74 -5.53 -5.98
N GLY A 603 7.01 -4.61 -5.36
CA GLY A 603 5.62 -4.84 -4.96
C GLY A 603 5.52 -6.03 -4.00
N VAL A 604 6.37 -6.09 -2.99
CA VAL A 604 6.21 -6.94 -1.80
C VAL A 604 5.66 -6.10 -0.65
N ARG A 605 5.89 -4.78 -0.69
CA ARG A 605 5.38 -3.79 0.26
C ARG A 605 4.71 -2.64 -0.48
N GLU A 606 3.80 -1.98 0.23
CA GLU A 606 3.13 -0.77 -0.25
C GLU A 606 3.28 0.34 0.80
N VAL A 607 3.28 1.59 0.34
CA VAL A 607 3.31 2.77 1.20
C VAL A 607 1.98 3.50 1.04
N VAL A 608 1.36 3.84 2.17
CA VAL A 608 0.06 4.53 2.20
C VAL A 608 0.19 5.81 3.01
N THR A 609 -0.39 6.89 2.50
CA THR A 609 -0.53 8.16 3.22
C THR A 609 -1.93 8.30 3.80
N PHE A 610 -2.02 8.96 4.96
CA PHE A 610 -3.24 9.25 5.70
C PHE A 610 -3.42 10.77 5.80
N GLN A 611 -4.61 11.28 5.51
CA GLN A 611 -4.91 12.73 5.46
C GLN A 611 -6.25 13.11 6.09
#